data_AF-A0A6G1J3Q0-F1
#
_entry.id   AF-A0A6G1J3Q0-F1
#
_cell.length_a   1.000
_cell.length_b   1.000
_cell.length_c   1.000
_cell.angle_alpha   90.00
_cell.angle_beta   90.00
_cell.angle_gamma   90.00
#
_symmetry.space_group_name_H-M   'P 1'
#
loop_
_entity.id
_entity.type
_entity.pdbx_description
1 polymer ?
#
loop_
_entity_poly.entity_id
_entity_poly.type
_entity_poly.pdbx_seq_one_letter_code
_entity_poly.pdbx_strand_id
1 'polypeptide(L)'
;MAFLLYHCPSVRKVSLYNFRTDDRYYQLDILRLAEHAPKIVHLEVDTGFAITTIGKVGIAYPRLRYLSVHDYAGKPAMPEFMDMIHSELKHLKTLVLPEVGQLDLGYEPPPTSTGSVGSEMLQKKYTAESTAARLAFRCLDSLQELWLSEEALARKICTMENTKTGIGCGMGVSEKIKKDGDAINGVGGSAAPGAVTSSTVEKAGNIQWRWIRPSDGTLLDDRDRL
;
A
#
# COMPACT_ATOMS: atom_id res chain seq x y z
N MET A 1 1.15 -26.70 10.73
CA MET A 1 0.32 -25.47 10.75
C MET A 1 -1.14 -25.75 10.42
N ALA A 2 -1.44 -26.57 9.40
CA ALA A 2 -2.80 -26.94 9.04
C ALA A 2 -3.65 -27.44 10.23
N PHE A 3 -3.11 -28.28 11.12
CA PHE A 3 -3.80 -28.78 12.33
C PHE A 3 -4.41 -27.67 13.21
N LEU A 4 -3.72 -26.55 13.42
CA LEU A 4 -4.24 -25.44 14.22
C LEU A 4 -5.37 -24.69 13.51
N LEU A 5 -5.35 -24.66 12.18
CA LEU A 5 -6.36 -23.95 11.39
C LEU A 5 -7.64 -24.78 11.22
N TYR A 6 -7.53 -26.11 11.17
CA TYR A 6 -8.69 -27.04 11.19
C TYR A 6 -9.57 -26.88 12.44
N HIS A 7 -8.99 -26.48 13.57
CA HIS A 7 -9.70 -26.34 14.86
C HIS A 7 -10.08 -24.91 15.21
N CYS A 8 -9.77 -23.92 14.35
CA CYS A 8 -9.98 -22.51 14.66
C CYS A 8 -10.81 -21.78 13.57
N PRO A 9 -12.11 -22.07 13.42
CA PRO A 9 -12.95 -21.50 12.35
C PRO A 9 -13.23 -19.99 12.48
N SER A 10 -12.88 -19.41 13.62
CA SER A 10 -12.99 -17.98 13.90
C SER A 10 -11.72 -17.20 13.56
N VAL A 11 -10.68 -17.84 13.02
CA VAL A 11 -9.45 -17.17 12.61
C VAL A 11 -9.74 -16.12 11.55
N ARG A 12 -9.20 -14.92 11.77
CA ARG A 12 -9.38 -13.76 10.89
C ARG A 12 -8.08 -13.28 10.25
N LYS A 13 -6.93 -13.64 10.85
CA LYS A 13 -5.61 -13.25 10.42
C LYS A 13 -4.74 -14.50 10.32
N VAL A 14 -4.09 -14.69 9.18
CA VAL A 14 -3.17 -15.79 8.96
C VAL A 14 -1.95 -15.25 8.24
N SER A 15 -0.77 -15.67 8.71
CA SER A 15 0.49 -15.37 8.06
C SER A 15 1.26 -16.65 7.80
N LEU A 16 1.57 -16.90 6.53
CA LEU A 16 2.19 -18.12 6.04
C LEU A 16 3.63 -17.80 5.56
N TYR A 17 4.58 -17.81 6.50
CA TYR A 17 5.99 -17.53 6.26
C TYR A 17 6.83 -18.82 6.15
N ASN A 18 7.92 -18.78 5.37
CA ASN A 18 8.97 -19.82 5.35
C ASN A 18 8.51 -21.27 5.05
N PHE A 19 7.50 -21.47 4.20
CA PHE A 19 7.16 -22.80 3.70
C PHE A 19 8.05 -23.17 2.51
N ARG A 20 9.29 -23.58 2.79
CA ARG A 20 10.24 -24.12 1.78
C ARG A 20 9.86 -25.53 1.31
N THR A 21 8.65 -25.68 0.78
CA THR A 21 8.19 -26.93 0.19
C THR A 21 7.84 -26.70 -1.27
N ASP A 22 8.40 -27.54 -2.14
CA ASP A 22 8.12 -27.73 -3.57
C ASP A 22 6.81 -27.04 -4.01
N ASP A 23 6.92 -26.01 -4.87
CA ASP A 23 5.92 -24.98 -5.21
C ASP A 23 4.48 -25.47 -5.47
N ARG A 24 4.32 -26.76 -5.74
CA ARG A 24 3.05 -27.43 -6.04
C ARG A 24 2.14 -27.63 -4.82
N TYR A 25 2.68 -27.74 -3.60
CA TYR A 25 1.87 -28.03 -2.42
C TYR A 25 1.23 -26.77 -1.79
N TYR A 26 1.82 -25.59 -2.02
CA TYR A 26 1.37 -24.35 -1.39
C TYR A 26 -0.03 -23.90 -1.86
N GLN A 27 -0.30 -24.00 -3.16
CA GLN A 27 -1.61 -23.61 -3.73
C GLN A 27 -2.75 -24.50 -3.22
N LEU A 28 -2.46 -25.76 -2.89
CA LEU A 28 -3.43 -26.71 -2.34
C LEU A 28 -3.76 -26.38 -0.88
N ASP A 29 -2.81 -25.85 -0.11
CA ASP A 29 -2.99 -25.58 1.31
C ASP A 29 -3.80 -24.30 1.59
N ILE A 30 -3.69 -23.26 0.76
CA ILE A 30 -4.55 -22.06 0.86
C ILE A 30 -6.02 -22.39 0.57
N LEU A 31 -6.29 -23.23 -0.43
CA LEU A 31 -7.66 -23.63 -0.76
C LEU A 31 -8.28 -24.49 0.35
N ARG A 32 -7.51 -25.44 0.89
CA ARG A 32 -7.93 -26.22 2.06
C ARG A 32 -8.15 -25.36 3.29
N LEU A 33 -7.34 -24.31 3.46
CA LEU A 33 -7.53 -23.36 4.55
C LEU A 33 -8.89 -22.66 4.47
N ALA A 34 -9.41 -22.42 3.27
CA ALA A 34 -10.72 -21.78 3.08
C ALA A 34 -11.88 -22.63 3.62
N GLU A 35 -11.77 -23.95 3.52
CA GLU A 35 -12.77 -24.90 4.02
C GLU A 35 -12.92 -24.83 5.55
N HIS A 36 -11.83 -24.51 6.26
CA HIS A 36 -11.79 -24.53 7.72
C HIS A 36 -11.76 -23.15 8.38
N ALA A 37 -11.24 -22.13 7.68
CA ALA A 37 -11.12 -20.76 8.16
C ALA A 37 -11.71 -19.75 7.16
N PRO A 38 -13.01 -19.83 6.82
CA PRO A 38 -13.63 -18.97 5.79
C PRO A 38 -13.75 -17.48 6.19
N LYS A 39 -13.41 -17.14 7.45
CA LYS A 39 -13.53 -15.79 8.01
C LYS A 39 -12.24 -14.97 7.94
N ILE A 40 -11.21 -15.47 7.25
CA ILE A 40 -9.96 -14.75 7.05
C ILE A 40 -10.23 -13.44 6.31
N VAL A 41 -9.71 -12.35 6.88
CA VAL A 41 -9.77 -10.99 6.29
C VAL A 41 -8.37 -10.39 6.12
N HIS A 42 -7.34 -11.05 6.65
CA HIS A 42 -5.94 -10.65 6.62
C HIS A 42 -5.10 -11.87 6.31
N LEU A 43 -4.44 -11.86 5.16
CA LEU A 43 -3.61 -12.95 4.67
C LEU A 43 -2.22 -12.43 4.30
N GLU A 44 -1.18 -13.03 4.87
CA GLU A 44 0.22 -12.78 4.50
C GLU A 44 0.84 -14.06 3.95
N VAL A 45 1.55 -13.94 2.83
CA VAL A 45 2.15 -15.04 2.08
C VAL A 45 3.57 -14.69 1.65
N ASP A 46 4.52 -15.59 1.89
CA ASP A 46 5.95 -15.32 1.75
C ASP A 46 6.65 -16.08 0.61
N THR A 47 5.94 -16.89 -0.17
CA THR A 47 6.58 -17.83 -1.11
C THR A 47 5.82 -18.00 -2.42
N GLY A 48 6.52 -17.86 -3.56
CA GLY A 48 6.14 -18.42 -4.87
C GLY A 48 4.71 -18.12 -5.32
N PHE A 49 4.18 -16.93 -5.02
CA PHE A 49 2.76 -16.65 -5.20
C PHE A 49 2.46 -16.41 -6.68
N ALA A 50 1.95 -17.44 -7.36
CA ALA A 50 1.54 -17.33 -8.75
C ALA A 50 0.28 -16.48 -8.90
N ILE A 51 0.17 -15.72 -10.00
CA ILE A 51 -1.00 -14.90 -10.33
C ILE A 51 -2.32 -15.69 -10.26
N THR A 52 -2.29 -16.94 -10.70
CA THR A 52 -3.47 -17.84 -10.69
C THR A 52 -3.95 -18.17 -9.28
N THR A 53 -3.10 -18.00 -8.26
CA THR A 53 -3.43 -18.18 -6.85
C THR A 53 -4.25 -17.02 -6.31
N ILE A 54 -4.09 -15.80 -6.86
CA ILE A 54 -4.88 -14.63 -6.46
C ILE A 54 -6.36 -14.87 -6.69
N GLY A 55 -6.74 -15.39 -7.87
CA GLY A 55 -8.15 -15.67 -8.16
C GLY A 55 -8.74 -16.72 -7.25
N LYS A 56 -7.98 -17.79 -6.97
CA LYS A 56 -8.37 -18.80 -5.97
C LYS A 56 -8.57 -18.20 -4.58
N VAL A 57 -7.69 -17.29 -4.16
CA VAL A 57 -7.79 -16.57 -2.87
C VAL A 57 -9.02 -15.67 -2.83
N GLY A 58 -9.33 -14.95 -3.92
CA GLY A 58 -10.52 -14.09 -3.96
C GLY A 58 -11.83 -14.86 -3.90
N ILE A 59 -11.90 -16.00 -4.58
CA ILE A 59 -13.05 -16.92 -4.48
C ILE A 59 -13.18 -17.48 -3.05
N ALA A 60 -12.06 -17.91 -2.45
CA ALA A 60 -12.02 -18.47 -1.10
C ALA A 60 -12.35 -17.46 0.00
N TYR A 61 -11.86 -16.22 -0.14
CA TYR A 61 -11.93 -15.17 0.85
C TYR A 61 -12.49 -13.87 0.24
N PRO A 62 -13.77 -13.85 -0.17
CA PRO A 62 -14.34 -12.71 -0.88
C PRO A 62 -14.37 -11.42 -0.03
N ARG A 63 -14.20 -11.54 1.29
CA ARG A 63 -14.15 -10.41 2.23
C ARG A 63 -12.72 -10.04 2.66
N LEU A 64 -11.69 -10.53 1.97
CA LEU A 64 -10.31 -10.22 2.27
C LEU A 64 -10.08 -8.70 2.19
N ARG A 65 -9.46 -8.13 3.22
CA ARG A 65 -9.17 -6.69 3.32
C ARG A 65 -7.68 -6.39 3.31
N TYR A 66 -6.86 -7.35 3.71
CA TYR A 66 -5.41 -7.21 3.74
C TYR A 66 -4.79 -8.43 3.05
N LEU A 67 -3.90 -8.16 2.09
CA LEU A 67 -3.08 -9.16 1.41
C LEU A 67 -1.63 -8.69 1.40
N SER A 68 -0.71 -9.52 1.91
CA SER A 68 0.73 -9.38 1.69
C SER A 68 1.24 -10.53 0.86
N VAL A 69 2.04 -10.21 -0.15
CA VAL A 69 2.71 -11.18 -1.03
C VAL A 69 4.17 -10.77 -1.14
N HIS A 70 5.08 -11.53 -0.53
CA HIS A 70 6.50 -11.17 -0.51
C HIS A 70 7.28 -11.70 -1.73
N ASP A 71 6.84 -12.80 -2.33
CA ASP A 71 7.54 -13.45 -3.43
C ASP A 71 6.56 -13.87 -4.54
N TYR A 72 6.89 -13.55 -5.79
CA TYR A 72 6.03 -13.81 -6.95
C TYR A 72 6.64 -14.86 -7.86
N ALA A 73 5.86 -15.89 -8.18
CA ALA A 73 6.27 -16.84 -9.19
C ALA A 73 6.17 -16.20 -10.59
N GLY A 74 7.30 -16.15 -11.32
CA GLY A 74 7.32 -15.89 -12.76
C GLY A 74 7.34 -14.43 -13.19
N LYS A 75 7.76 -13.49 -12.34
CA LYS A 75 7.85 -12.03 -12.64
C LYS A 75 6.58 -11.49 -13.34
N PRO A 76 5.42 -11.48 -12.66
CA PRO A 76 4.17 -11.10 -13.31
C PRO A 76 4.20 -9.65 -13.80
N ALA A 77 3.58 -9.41 -14.96
CA ALA A 77 3.31 -8.07 -15.44
C ALA A 77 2.37 -7.35 -14.47
N MET A 78 2.78 -6.18 -13.99
CA MET A 78 2.01 -5.45 -12.97
C MET A 78 0.57 -5.12 -13.38
N PRO A 79 0.26 -4.72 -14.63
CA PRO A 79 -1.13 -4.51 -15.06
C PRO A 79 -1.99 -5.78 -14.90
N GLU A 80 -1.49 -6.94 -15.36
CA GLU A 80 -2.21 -8.21 -15.26
C GLU A 80 -2.42 -8.62 -13.80
N PHE A 81 -1.41 -8.40 -12.95
CA PHE A 81 -1.48 -8.64 -11.52
C PHE A 81 -2.58 -7.80 -10.87
N MET A 82 -2.65 -6.51 -11.20
CA MET A 82 -3.64 -5.59 -10.66
C MET A 82 -5.06 -5.89 -11.16
N ASP A 83 -5.22 -6.28 -12.42
CA ASP A 83 -6.52 -6.66 -12.99
C ASP A 83 -7.06 -7.94 -12.32
N MET A 84 -6.18 -8.90 -12.03
CA MET A 84 -6.53 -10.10 -11.28
C MET A 84 -6.98 -9.77 -9.84
N ILE A 85 -6.25 -8.89 -9.14
CA ILE A 85 -6.66 -8.44 -7.80
C ILE A 85 -7.99 -7.68 -7.87
N HIS A 86 -8.19 -6.81 -8.86
CA HIS A 86 -9.41 -6.03 -8.99
C HIS A 86 -10.65 -6.93 -9.16
N SER A 87 -10.55 -7.93 -10.04
CA SER A 87 -11.66 -8.83 -10.34
C SER A 87 -12.06 -9.70 -9.14
N GLU A 88 -11.08 -10.14 -8.36
CA GLU A 88 -11.25 -11.20 -7.36
C GLU A 88 -11.27 -10.70 -5.91
N LEU A 89 -10.64 -9.55 -5.63
CA LEU A 89 -10.44 -9.00 -4.27
C LEU A 89 -11.06 -7.60 -4.13
N LYS A 90 -12.34 -7.48 -4.46
CA LYS A 90 -13.12 -6.21 -4.50
C LYS A 90 -13.19 -5.44 -3.17
N HIS A 91 -12.87 -6.08 -2.05
CA HIS A 91 -12.89 -5.48 -0.72
C HIS A 91 -11.50 -5.21 -0.15
N LEU A 92 -10.44 -5.39 -0.96
CA LEU A 92 -9.07 -5.20 -0.53
C LEU A 92 -8.82 -3.73 -0.18
N LYS A 93 -8.32 -3.51 1.04
CA LYS A 93 -8.03 -2.18 1.61
C LYS A 93 -6.53 -1.93 1.67
N THR A 94 -5.76 -2.97 1.97
CA THR A 94 -4.30 -2.91 2.09
C THR A 94 -3.68 -4.01 1.24
N LEU A 95 -2.72 -3.61 0.41
CA LEU A 95 -1.93 -4.51 -0.41
C LEU A 95 -0.44 -4.29 -0.09
N VAL A 96 0.29 -5.36 0.19
CA VAL A 96 1.72 -5.32 0.51
C VAL A 96 2.50 -6.14 -0.50
N LEU A 97 3.42 -5.47 -1.18
CA LEU A 97 4.22 -5.95 -2.30
C LEU A 97 5.68 -5.50 -2.10
N PRO A 98 6.42 -6.05 -1.13
CA PRO A 98 7.71 -5.52 -0.70
C PRO A 98 8.82 -5.69 -1.77
N GLU A 99 8.64 -6.62 -2.71
CA GLU A 99 9.61 -6.93 -3.77
C GLU A 99 9.19 -6.35 -5.13
N VAL A 100 9.05 -5.03 -5.24
CA VAL A 100 8.68 -4.34 -6.50
C VAL A 100 9.61 -4.69 -7.65
N GLY A 101 10.89 -4.98 -7.36
CA GLY A 101 11.88 -5.40 -8.35
C GLY A 101 11.62 -6.77 -8.99
N GLN A 102 10.72 -7.57 -8.43
CA GLN A 102 10.24 -8.80 -9.04
C GLN A 102 9.04 -8.58 -9.99
N LEU A 103 8.43 -7.38 -9.97
CA LEU A 103 7.36 -7.02 -10.89
C LEU A 103 7.96 -6.47 -12.18
N ASP A 104 7.33 -6.77 -13.32
CA ASP A 104 7.78 -6.24 -14.61
C ASP A 104 7.43 -4.74 -14.74
N LEU A 105 8.23 -3.91 -14.09
CA LEU A 105 8.11 -2.44 -14.03
C LEU A 105 9.39 -1.75 -14.55
N GLY A 106 10.29 -2.50 -15.19
CA GLY A 106 11.56 -1.97 -15.71
C GLY A 106 12.61 -1.64 -14.65
N TYR A 107 12.43 -2.09 -13.41
CA TYR A 107 13.43 -2.01 -12.35
C TYR A 107 13.85 -3.43 -11.95
N GLU A 108 15.14 -3.72 -12.07
CA GLU A 108 15.75 -4.93 -11.50
C GLU A 108 16.69 -4.52 -10.37
N PRO A 109 16.53 -5.09 -9.17
CA PRO A 109 17.41 -4.78 -8.06
C PRO A 109 18.81 -5.30 -8.37
N PRO A 110 19.87 -4.54 -8.03
CA PRO A 110 21.23 -5.02 -8.24
C PRO A 110 21.47 -6.29 -7.40
N PRO A 111 22.32 -7.22 -7.86
CA PRO A 111 22.72 -8.36 -7.05
C PRO A 111 23.31 -7.87 -5.72
N THR A 112 23.00 -8.57 -4.63
CA THR A 112 23.36 -8.24 -3.24
C THR A 112 24.85 -8.05 -2.96
N SER A 113 25.72 -8.28 -3.95
CA SER A 113 27.18 -8.17 -3.87
C SER A 113 27.77 -6.83 -4.30
N THR A 114 26.99 -5.89 -4.86
CA THR A 114 27.53 -4.59 -5.29
C THR A 114 27.25 -3.50 -4.26
N GLY A 115 28.30 -3.07 -3.56
CA GLY A 115 28.28 -1.95 -2.61
C GLY A 115 27.83 -0.64 -3.25
N SER A 116 27.18 0.19 -2.43
CA SER A 116 26.54 1.48 -2.75
C SER A 116 25.57 1.42 -3.95
N VAL A 117 24.27 1.43 -3.65
CA VAL A 117 23.24 1.69 -4.66
C VAL A 117 23.44 3.12 -5.15
N GLY A 118 23.89 3.29 -6.41
CA GLY A 118 24.05 4.60 -7.01
C GLY A 118 22.73 5.37 -7.10
N SER A 119 22.78 6.69 -7.11
CA SER A 119 21.60 7.57 -7.19
C SER A 119 20.68 7.24 -8.38
N GLU A 120 21.25 6.79 -9.51
CA GLU A 120 20.49 6.34 -10.68
C GLU A 120 19.62 5.10 -10.39
N MET A 121 20.13 4.14 -9.61
CA MET A 121 19.40 2.93 -9.25
C MET A 121 18.27 3.23 -8.25
N LEU A 122 18.51 4.14 -7.31
CA LEU A 122 17.46 4.65 -6.43
C LEU A 122 16.36 5.33 -7.24
N GLN A 123 16.73 6.19 -8.20
CA GLN A 123 15.76 6.86 -9.08
C GLN A 123 14.92 5.86 -9.91
N LYS A 124 15.53 4.78 -10.40
CA LYS A 124 14.81 3.68 -11.09
C LYS A 124 13.85 2.97 -10.15
N LYS A 125 14.27 2.66 -8.91
CA LYS A 125 13.39 2.07 -7.87
C LYS A 125 12.17 2.96 -7.62
N TYR A 126 12.38 4.25 -7.37
CA TYR A 126 11.28 5.17 -7.10
C TYR A 126 10.34 5.35 -8.28
N THR A 127 10.86 5.36 -9.50
CA THR A 127 10.04 5.39 -10.73
C THR A 127 9.15 4.15 -10.82
N ALA A 128 9.69 2.97 -10.52
CA ALA A 128 8.93 1.72 -10.48
C ALA A 128 7.88 1.73 -9.36
N GLU A 129 8.22 2.16 -8.15
CA GLU A 129 7.28 2.30 -7.03
C GLU A 129 6.14 3.28 -7.36
N SER A 130 6.44 4.45 -7.94
CA SER A 130 5.42 5.42 -8.34
C SER A 130 4.52 4.90 -9.47
N THR A 131 5.08 4.13 -10.40
CA THR A 131 4.31 3.47 -11.46
C THR A 131 3.39 2.39 -10.87
N ALA A 132 3.91 1.56 -9.96
CA ALA A 132 3.13 0.56 -9.23
C ALA A 132 1.97 1.19 -8.45
N ALA A 133 2.24 2.27 -7.70
CA ALA A 133 1.22 2.99 -6.95
C ALA A 133 0.13 3.57 -7.86
N ARG A 134 0.54 4.19 -8.97
CA ARG A 134 -0.39 4.73 -9.97
C ARG A 134 -1.30 3.66 -10.55
N LEU A 135 -0.75 2.51 -10.92
CA LEU A 135 -1.53 1.38 -11.45
C LEU A 135 -2.46 0.82 -10.38
N ALA A 136 -1.94 0.53 -9.18
CA ALA A 136 -2.70 -0.04 -8.09
C ALA A 136 -3.89 0.82 -7.69
N PHE A 137 -3.67 2.12 -7.44
CA PHE A 137 -4.77 3.00 -7.03
C PHE A 137 -5.79 3.27 -8.13
N ARG A 138 -5.36 3.24 -9.41
CA ARG A 138 -6.26 3.36 -10.56
C ARG A 138 -7.12 2.12 -10.76
N CYS A 139 -6.55 0.93 -10.58
CA CYS A 139 -7.27 -0.33 -10.80
C CYS A 139 -8.06 -0.75 -9.55
N LEU A 140 -7.60 -0.46 -8.34
CA LEU A 140 -8.18 -0.96 -7.09
C LEU A 140 -8.94 0.14 -6.34
N ASP A 141 -10.22 0.33 -6.68
CA ASP A 141 -11.06 1.38 -6.11
C ASP A 141 -11.12 1.36 -4.57
N SER A 142 -11.18 0.15 -4.00
CA SER A 142 -11.29 -0.08 -2.56
C SER A 142 -10.00 0.15 -1.79
N LEU A 143 -8.85 0.17 -2.49
CA LEU A 143 -7.52 0.26 -1.91
C LEU A 143 -7.31 1.59 -1.20
N GLN A 144 -6.81 1.51 0.02
CA GLN A 144 -6.49 2.65 0.87
C GLN A 144 -4.98 2.74 1.12
N GLU A 145 -4.30 1.60 1.18
CA GLU A 145 -2.88 1.52 1.48
C GLU A 145 -2.18 0.54 0.55
N LEU A 146 -1.03 0.95 0.06
CA LEU A 146 -0.14 0.14 -0.76
C LEU A 146 1.27 0.22 -0.20
N TRP A 147 1.82 -0.93 0.15
CA TRP A 147 3.20 -1.05 0.62
C TRP A 147 4.02 -1.66 -0.51
N LEU A 148 5.09 -0.99 -0.89
CA LEU A 148 5.93 -1.37 -2.05
C LEU A 148 7.35 -1.74 -1.63
N SER A 149 7.75 -1.35 -0.43
CA SER A 149 8.95 -1.82 0.24
C SER A 149 8.78 -1.59 1.74
N GLU A 150 9.74 -2.05 2.55
CA GLU A 150 9.75 -1.77 3.99
C GLU A 150 9.77 -0.25 4.31
N GLU A 151 10.18 0.56 3.33
CA GLU A 151 10.36 2.01 3.48
C GLU A 151 9.32 2.83 2.69
N ALA A 152 8.53 2.20 1.81
CA ALA A 152 7.62 2.90 0.90
C ALA A 152 6.16 2.48 1.12
N LEU A 153 5.42 3.32 1.85
CA LEU A 153 3.96 3.23 1.98
C LEU A 153 3.29 4.36 1.20
N ALA A 154 2.44 4.02 0.24
CA ALA A 154 1.54 4.95 -0.40
C ALA A 154 0.13 4.83 0.22
N ARG A 155 -0.45 5.95 0.66
CA ARG A 155 -1.79 5.99 1.25
C ARG A 155 -2.71 6.91 0.46
N LYS A 156 -3.85 6.38 0.03
CA LYS A 156 -4.90 7.14 -0.68
C LYS A 156 -5.43 8.25 0.22
N ILE A 157 -5.50 9.45 -0.33
CA ILE A 157 -6.15 10.59 0.30
C ILE A 157 -7.59 10.56 -0.20
N CYS A 158 -8.56 10.41 0.70
CA CYS A 158 -9.95 10.59 0.32
C CYS A 158 -10.14 12.03 -0.14
N THR A 159 -10.28 12.25 -1.45
CA THR A 159 -10.86 13.48 -1.96
C THR A 159 -12.31 13.49 -1.49
N MET A 160 -12.64 14.36 -0.53
CA MET A 160 -14.03 14.73 -0.32
C MET A 160 -14.50 15.30 -1.65
N GLU A 161 -15.33 14.55 -2.37
CA GLU A 161 -16.10 15.15 -3.44
C GLU A 161 -16.88 16.30 -2.80
N ASN A 162 -16.69 17.49 -3.36
CA ASN A 162 -17.51 18.65 -3.04
C ASN A 162 -18.98 18.20 -3.09
N THR A 163 -19.61 18.11 -1.93
CA THR A 163 -21.06 18.05 -1.78
C THR A 163 -21.64 19.39 -2.25
N LYS A 164 -21.65 19.62 -3.56
CA LYS A 164 -22.63 20.48 -4.21
C LYS A 164 -23.94 19.72 -4.30
N THR A 165 -24.55 19.52 -3.14
CA THR A 165 -26.00 19.38 -2.95
C THR A 165 -26.19 19.62 -1.47
N GLY A 166 -26.62 20.84 -1.14
CA GLY A 166 -26.87 21.24 0.23
C GLY A 166 -27.93 20.35 0.86
N ILE A 167 -27.64 19.88 2.07
CA ILE A 167 -28.51 19.86 3.26
C ILE A 167 -27.56 19.52 4.41
N GLY A 168 -27.63 20.35 5.45
CA GLY A 168 -26.60 20.44 6.48
C GLY A 168 -26.40 19.18 7.31
N CYS A 169 -25.17 19.03 7.79
CA CYS A 169 -24.89 18.46 9.09
C CYS A 169 -24.03 19.46 9.84
N GLY A 170 -24.64 20.11 10.82
CA GLY A 170 -23.97 20.92 11.82
C GLY A 170 -23.26 20.06 12.87
N MET A 171 -22.62 20.77 13.81
CA MET A 171 -21.66 20.33 14.83
C MET A 171 -20.23 20.31 14.28
N GLY A 172 -19.40 21.35 14.41
CA GLY A 172 -19.36 22.42 15.40
C GLY A 172 -18.13 22.26 16.28
N VAL A 173 -17.01 22.87 15.88
CA VAL A 173 -16.00 23.37 16.82
C VAL A 173 -15.50 24.70 16.26
N SER A 174 -15.91 25.77 16.94
CA SER A 174 -15.54 27.15 16.64
C SER A 174 -14.15 27.43 17.19
N GLU A 175 -13.18 27.75 16.34
CA GLU A 175 -12.01 28.53 16.75
C GLU A 175 -12.14 29.95 16.21
N LYS A 176 -12.47 30.86 17.13
CA LYS A 176 -12.49 32.30 16.91
C LYS A 176 -11.05 32.79 16.78
N ILE A 177 -10.66 33.26 15.61
CA ILE A 177 -9.54 34.20 15.49
C ILE A 177 -10.16 35.59 15.33
N LYS A 178 -10.08 36.38 16.42
CA LYS A 178 -10.42 37.80 16.42
C LYS A 178 -9.44 38.54 15.50
N LYS A 179 -9.99 39.32 14.57
CA LYS A 179 -9.32 40.50 14.01
C LYS A 179 -9.44 41.61 15.05
N ASP A 180 -8.31 42.22 15.40
CA ASP A 180 -8.24 43.64 15.75
C ASP A 180 -6.87 44.14 15.27
N GLY A 181 -6.87 45.22 14.51
CA GLY A 181 -5.67 45.96 14.13
C GLY A 181 -5.35 47.02 15.18
N ASP A 182 -4.07 47.27 15.44
CA ASP A 182 -3.38 48.47 14.96
C ASP A 182 -1.91 48.47 15.40
N ALA A 183 -1.12 49.26 14.68
CA ALA A 183 0.33 49.25 14.57
C ALA A 183 1.11 49.65 15.85
N ILE A 184 2.29 49.04 16.01
CA ILE A 184 3.44 49.67 16.67
C ILE A 184 4.77 49.17 16.06
N ASN A 185 5.63 50.11 15.70
CA ASN A 185 6.98 49.91 15.17
C ASN A 185 7.90 49.25 16.21
N GLY A 186 8.78 48.34 15.77
CA GLY A 186 9.81 47.77 16.63
C GLY A 186 10.80 46.88 15.87
N VAL A 187 12.04 47.36 15.80
CA VAL A 187 13.22 46.79 15.13
C VAL A 187 13.66 45.44 15.74
N GLY A 188 14.09 44.51 14.89
CA GLY A 188 15.13 43.52 15.23
C GLY A 188 14.72 42.03 15.17
N GLY A 189 15.39 41.28 14.29
CA GLY A 189 15.55 39.82 14.40
C GLY A 189 14.50 38.97 13.67
N SER A 190 14.63 38.82 12.35
CA SER A 190 13.88 37.83 11.57
C SER A 190 14.82 36.78 11.00
N ALA A 191 14.83 35.60 11.61
CA ALA A 191 15.26 34.35 11.00
C ALA A 191 14.67 33.17 11.79
N ALA A 192 13.36 32.97 11.63
CA ALA A 192 12.76 31.63 11.61
C ALA A 192 11.32 31.74 11.12
N PRO A 193 11.01 31.06 10.01
CA PRO A 193 9.83 30.21 10.01
C PRO A 193 10.27 28.79 9.70
N GLY A 194 9.95 27.87 10.62
CA GLY A 194 9.98 26.45 10.34
C GLY A 194 9.15 26.19 9.09
N ALA A 195 9.82 25.76 8.03
CA ALA A 195 9.17 25.34 6.81
C ALA A 195 8.29 24.14 7.15
N VAL A 196 6.97 24.32 7.05
CA VAL A 196 6.04 23.20 6.91
C VAL A 196 6.42 22.52 5.60
N THR A 197 7.11 21.37 5.71
CA THR A 197 7.52 20.55 4.57
C THR A 197 6.27 20.12 3.81
N SER A 198 6.20 20.54 2.56
CA SER A 198 5.07 20.26 1.67
C SER A 198 5.19 18.81 1.20
N SER A 199 4.51 17.89 1.87
CA SER A 199 4.39 16.50 1.39
C SER A 199 3.86 16.47 -0.05
N THR A 200 4.56 15.83 -0.97
CA THR A 200 4.11 15.72 -2.37
C THR A 200 2.86 14.86 -2.45
N VAL A 201 1.74 15.49 -2.82
CA VAL A 201 0.50 14.80 -3.16
C VAL A 201 0.61 14.34 -4.60
N GLU A 202 0.69 13.03 -4.78
CA GLU A 202 0.66 12.40 -6.10
C GLU A 202 -0.78 12.29 -6.61
N LYS A 203 -0.94 12.37 -7.93
CA LYS A 203 -2.26 12.31 -8.58
C LYS A 203 -2.25 11.43 -9.82
N ALA A 204 -3.32 10.65 -9.99
CA ALA A 204 -3.63 9.94 -11.23
C ALA A 204 -5.15 10.00 -11.48
N GLY A 205 -5.55 10.81 -12.45
CA GLY A 205 -6.97 11.15 -12.64
C GLY A 205 -7.53 11.82 -11.40
N ASN A 206 -8.64 11.29 -10.86
CA ASN A 206 -9.30 11.81 -9.67
C ASN A 206 -8.73 11.26 -8.35
N ILE A 207 -7.76 10.36 -8.42
CA ILE A 207 -7.20 9.70 -7.24
C ILE A 207 -5.94 10.46 -6.80
N GLN A 208 -5.85 10.70 -5.49
CA GLN A 208 -4.70 11.33 -4.86
C GLN A 208 -4.14 10.42 -3.78
N TRP A 209 -2.82 10.39 -3.62
CA TRP A 209 -2.15 9.68 -2.52
C TRP A 209 -0.94 10.45 -2.02
N ARG A 210 -0.45 10.05 -0.85
CA ARG A 210 0.80 10.53 -0.26
C ARG A 210 1.71 9.37 0.07
N TRP A 211 3.00 9.64 0.00
CA TRP A 211 4.02 8.75 0.52
C TRP A 211 4.20 9.00 2.02
N ILE A 212 4.23 7.91 2.77
CA ILE A 212 4.36 7.89 4.22
C ILE A 212 5.53 6.99 4.56
N ARG A 213 6.38 7.42 5.48
CA ARG A 213 7.42 6.58 6.05
C ARG A 213 6.77 5.60 7.05
N PRO A 214 6.92 4.29 6.86
CA PRO A 214 6.28 3.31 7.73
C PRO A 214 6.66 3.38 9.21
N SER A 215 7.92 3.70 9.51
CA SER A 215 8.48 3.60 10.85
C SER A 215 7.90 4.63 11.83
N ASP A 216 7.62 5.84 11.37
CA ASP A 216 7.17 6.97 12.20
C ASP A 216 5.86 7.61 11.71
N GLY A 217 5.33 7.15 10.57
CA GLY A 217 4.10 7.69 9.97
C GLY A 217 4.27 9.10 9.39
N THR A 218 5.51 9.60 9.29
CA THR A 218 5.79 10.92 8.72
C THR A 218 5.58 10.93 7.21
N LEU A 219 5.28 12.11 6.66
CA LEU A 219 5.14 12.26 5.22
C LEU A 219 6.53 12.25 4.60
N LEU A 220 6.71 11.43 3.57
CA LEU A 220 7.94 11.44 2.77
C LEU A 220 7.88 12.64 1.83
N ASP A 221 8.83 13.56 1.98
CA ASP A 221 9.08 14.59 0.97
C ASP A 221 9.83 13.95 -0.22
N ASP A 222 9.72 14.53 -1.42
CA ASP A 222 10.46 14.02 -2.60
C ASP A 222 11.98 14.07 -2.36
N ARG A 223 12.42 14.97 -1.47
CA ARG A 223 13.82 15.07 -1.01
C ARG A 223 14.23 13.99 -0.02
N ASP A 224 13.29 13.43 0.73
CA ASP A 224 13.54 12.30 1.64
C ASP A 224 13.58 10.96 0.89
N ARG A 225 13.27 10.98 -0.42
CA ARG A 225 13.33 9.85 -1.36
C ARG A 225 14.47 10.02 -2.37
N LEU A 226 15.53 10.78 -2.11
CA LEU A 226 16.71 10.90 -2.98
C LEU A 226 17.99 10.80 -2.15
#